data_AF-A0A8S4SHQ6-F1
#
_entry.id   AF-A0A8S4SHQ6-F1
#
_cell.length_a   1.000
_cell.length_b   1.000
_cell.length_c   1.000
_cell.angle_alpha   90.00
_cell.angle_beta   90.00
_cell.angle_gamma   90.00
#
_symmetry.space_group_name_H-M   'P 1'
#
loop_
_entity.id
_entity.type
_entity.pdbx_description
1 polymer ?
#
loop_
_entity_poly.entity_id
_entity_poly.type
_entity_poly.pdbx_seq_one_letter_code
_entity_poly.pdbx_strand_id
1 'polypeptide(L)'
;MKTVDFQNINNVVNARTVARDKLVASGVVDADSTGFILMNIGVKQDKSIGWLCNIDVLKRHFTDIASFPSEMIGKQYAGPTLFIGGDKSNYIPYVKRFIQCS
;
A
#
# COMPACT_ATOMS: atom_id res chain seq x y z
N MET A 1 -6.75 9.80 -3.30
CA MET A 1 -6.04 9.18 -4.44
C MET A 1 -6.70 9.46 -5.80
N LYS A 2 -7.99 9.13 -6.01
CA LYS A 2 -8.72 9.49 -7.25
C LYS A 2 -8.87 10.99 -7.54
N THR A 3 -8.66 11.83 -6.53
CA THR A 3 -8.82 13.29 -6.58
C THR A 3 -7.62 14.02 -7.21
N VAL A 4 -6.56 13.30 -7.58
CA VAL A 4 -5.44 13.88 -8.33
C VAL A 4 -5.85 13.91 -9.80
N ASP A 5 -5.90 15.13 -10.33
CA ASP A 5 -6.14 15.37 -11.74
C ASP A 5 -4.78 15.53 -12.42
N PHE A 6 -4.55 14.74 -13.47
CA PHE A 6 -3.32 14.77 -14.27
C PHE A 6 -3.52 15.47 -15.62
N GLN A 7 -4.72 16.01 -15.88
CA GLN A 7 -4.98 16.77 -17.10
C GLN A 7 -3.98 17.94 -17.22
N ASN A 8 -3.44 18.12 -18.43
CA ASN A 8 -2.46 19.15 -18.77
C ASN A 8 -1.10 19.06 -18.05
N ILE A 9 -0.78 17.95 -17.38
CA ILE A 9 0.56 17.73 -16.83
C ILE A 9 1.44 17.08 -17.91
N ASN A 10 2.55 17.73 -18.23
CA ASN A 10 3.51 17.30 -19.26
C ASN A 10 4.77 16.61 -18.71
N ASN A 11 4.93 16.58 -17.38
CA ASN A 11 6.11 16.03 -16.72
C ASN A 11 5.71 15.21 -15.48
N VAL A 12 6.26 13.99 -15.37
CA VAL A 12 6.06 13.09 -14.24
C VAL A 12 6.52 13.71 -12.91
N VAL A 13 7.58 14.52 -12.92
CA VAL A 13 8.07 15.22 -11.72
C VAL A 13 7.01 16.19 -11.19
N ASN A 14 6.39 16.97 -12.09
CA ASN A 14 5.30 17.88 -11.74
C ASN A 14 4.07 17.10 -11.27
N ALA A 15 3.73 15.98 -11.94
CA ALA A 15 2.62 15.12 -11.53
C ALA A 15 2.79 14.56 -10.11
N ARG A 16 4.01 14.11 -9.76
CA ARG A 16 4.33 13.64 -8.40
C ARG A 16 4.26 14.76 -7.38
N THR A 17 4.72 15.97 -7.74
CA THR A 17 4.63 17.16 -6.86
C THR A 17 3.17 17.52 -6.56
N VAL A 18 2.32 17.63 -7.59
CA VAL A 18 0.89 17.92 -7.43
C VAL A 18 0.19 16.83 -6.60
N ALA A 19 0.51 15.56 -6.85
CA ALA A 19 -0.04 14.44 -6.08
C ALA A 19 0.39 14.48 -4.62
N ARG A 20 1.67 14.75 -4.34
CA ARG A 20 2.21 14.90 -2.98
C ARG A 20 1.45 15.97 -2.22
N ASP A 21 1.33 17.17 -2.80
CA ASP A 21 0.71 18.30 -2.13
C ASP A 21 -0.77 18.01 -1.81
N LYS A 22 -1.48 17.34 -2.74
CA LYS A 22 -2.85 16.85 -2.49
C LYS A 22 -2.94 15.78 -1.41
N LEU A 23 -2.00 14.83 -1.36
CA LEU A 23 -1.98 13.76 -0.37
C LEU A 23 -1.71 14.32 1.04
N VAL A 24 -0.71 15.20 1.17
CA VAL A 24 -0.37 15.86 2.43
C VAL A 24 -1.53 16.74 2.89
N ALA A 25 -2.11 17.55 1.99
CA ALA A 25 -3.28 18.38 2.31
C ALA A 25 -4.51 17.57 2.74
N SER A 26 -4.63 16.32 2.31
CA SER A 26 -5.73 15.44 2.74
C SER A 26 -5.59 14.90 4.16
N GLY A 27 -4.41 15.02 4.78
CA GLY A 27 -4.11 14.49 6.11
C GLY A 27 -4.05 12.95 6.19
N VAL A 28 -4.23 12.24 5.07
CA VAL A 28 -4.25 10.77 5.03
C VAL A 28 -2.85 10.17 5.16
N VAL A 29 -1.82 10.89 4.71
CA VAL A 29 -0.43 10.43 4.68
C VAL A 29 0.47 11.62 5.02
N ASP A 30 1.45 11.41 5.88
CA ASP A 30 2.49 12.41 6.15
C ASP A 30 3.43 12.59 4.94
N ALA A 31 4.16 13.71 4.91
CA ALA A 31 5.00 14.05 3.77
C ALA A 31 6.07 12.98 3.47
N ASP A 32 6.68 12.44 4.51
CA ASP A 32 7.80 11.48 4.43
C ASP A 32 7.32 10.10 3.93
N SER A 33 6.08 9.74 4.22
CA SER A 33 5.44 8.49 3.81
C SER A 33 4.83 8.57 2.41
N THR A 34 4.77 9.74 1.75
CA THR A 34 4.19 9.81 0.39
C THR A 34 5.02 9.11 -0.68
N GLY A 35 6.33 8.93 -0.46
CA GLY A 35 7.28 8.46 -1.48
C GLY A 35 6.83 7.19 -2.21
N PHE A 36 6.40 6.16 -1.48
CA PHE A 36 5.98 4.89 -2.07
C PHE A 36 4.69 5.03 -2.90
N ILE A 37 3.79 5.93 -2.52
CA ILE A 37 2.57 6.21 -3.27
C ILE A 37 2.93 6.89 -4.59
N LEU A 38 3.83 7.88 -4.56
CA LEU A 38 4.25 8.63 -5.73
C LEU A 38 5.00 7.78 -6.76
N MET A 39 5.64 6.68 -6.33
CA MET A 39 6.22 5.69 -7.25
C MET A 39 5.19 5.04 -8.18
N ASN A 40 3.92 5.03 -7.78
CA ASN A 40 2.83 4.55 -8.64
C ASN A 40 2.35 5.58 -9.66
N ILE A 41 3.01 6.73 -9.81
CA ILE A 41 2.72 7.74 -10.85
C ILE A 41 3.79 7.69 -11.94
N GLY A 42 3.35 7.59 -13.19
CA GLY A 42 4.22 7.54 -14.36
C GLY A 42 3.48 7.71 -15.68
N VAL A 43 4.17 7.42 -16.78
CA VAL A 43 3.61 7.43 -18.14
C VAL A 43 2.92 6.09 -18.41
N LYS A 44 1.66 6.14 -18.82
CA LYS A 44 0.86 4.97 -19.18
C LYS A 44 1.11 4.55 -20.63
N GLN A 45 0.55 3.40 -21.02
CA GLN A 45 0.65 2.88 -22.40
C GLN A 45 0.06 3.84 -23.44
N ASP A 46 -0.98 4.60 -23.09
CA ASP A 46 -1.60 5.62 -23.95
C ASP A 46 -0.83 6.96 -23.99
N LYS A 47 0.40 6.99 -23.45
CA LYS A 47 1.26 8.17 -23.28
C LYS A 47 0.72 9.25 -22.34
N SER A 48 -0.42 9.04 -21.69
CA SER A 48 -0.90 9.93 -20.64
C SER A 48 -0.09 9.74 -19.34
N ILE A 49 -0.03 10.78 -18.51
CA ILE A 49 0.54 10.68 -17.17
C ILE A 49 -0.56 10.35 -16.17
N GLY A 50 -0.31 9.41 -15.26
CA GLY A 50 -1.19 9.16 -14.13
C GLY A 50 -0.80 7.96 -13.29
N TRP A 51 -1.76 7.42 -12.55
CA TRP A 51 -1.58 6.20 -11.75
C TRP A 51 -1.30 4.99 -12.65
N LEU A 52 -0.18 4.32 -12.40
CA LEU A 52 0.24 3.08 -13.07
C LEU A 52 -0.56 1.88 -12.58
N CYS A 53 -0.95 1.90 -11.30
CA CYS A 53 -1.79 0.87 -10.72
C CYS A 53 -3.27 1.14 -10.97
N ASN A 54 -4.06 0.07 -11.05
CA ASN A 54 -5.50 0.17 -11.20
C ASN A 54 -6.15 0.48 -9.84
N ILE A 55 -6.26 1.77 -9.52
CA ILE A 55 -6.84 2.26 -8.27
C ILE A 55 -8.29 1.76 -8.06
N ASP A 56 -9.05 1.58 -9.14
CA ASP A 56 -10.43 1.09 -9.05
C ASP A 56 -10.52 -0.35 -8.57
N VAL A 57 -9.68 -1.22 -9.13
CA VAL A 57 -9.59 -2.63 -8.71
C VAL A 57 -9.03 -2.74 -7.30
N LEU A 58 -7.98 -1.98 -6.97
CA LEU A 58 -7.40 -1.96 -5.62
C LEU A 58 -8.44 -1.53 -4.58
N LYS A 59 -9.25 -0.51 -4.87
CA LYS A 59 -10.32 -0.07 -3.97
C LYS A 59 -11.40 -1.14 -3.81
N ARG A 60 -11.77 -1.81 -4.92
CA ARG A 60 -12.81 -2.85 -4.91
C ARG A 60 -12.40 -4.07 -4.10
N HIS A 61 -11.14 -4.48 -4.19
CA HIS A 61 -10.61 -5.72 -3.59
C HIS A 61 -9.69 -5.46 -2.40
N PHE A 62 -9.75 -4.27 -1.80
CA PHE A 62 -8.86 -3.92 -0.70
C PHE A 62 -8.98 -4.88 0.48
N THR A 63 -10.22 -5.28 0.84
CA THR A 63 -10.47 -6.23 1.91
C THR A 63 -9.82 -7.58 1.66
N ASP A 64 -9.87 -8.06 0.41
CA ASP A 64 -9.27 -9.34 0.00
C ASP A 64 -7.74 -9.32 0.12
N ILE A 65 -7.12 -8.17 -0.16
CA ILE A 65 -5.67 -7.96 -0.05
C ILE A 65 -5.24 -7.78 1.41
N ALA A 66 -6.04 -7.08 2.20
CA ALA A 66 -5.71 -6.73 3.59
C ALA A 66 -6.05 -7.84 4.60
N SER A 67 -6.68 -8.92 4.17
CA SER A 67 -7.15 -10.01 5.04
C SER A 67 -6.54 -11.35 4.62
N PHE A 68 -6.51 -12.30 5.56
CA PHE A 68 -6.14 -13.68 5.22
C PHE A 68 -7.38 -14.45 4.71
N PRO A 69 -7.27 -15.20 3.60
CA PRO A 69 -8.40 -15.94 3.02
C PRO A 69 -8.99 -16.97 3.99
N SER A 70 -10.30 -16.95 4.16
CA SER A 70 -11.03 -17.83 5.09
C SER A 70 -10.91 -19.32 4.73
N GLU A 71 -10.82 -19.62 3.44
CA GLU A 71 -10.64 -20.95 2.87
C GLU A 71 -9.27 -21.56 3.16
N MET A 72 -8.32 -20.76 3.68
CA MET A 72 -7.01 -21.22 4.14
C MET A 72 -6.97 -21.49 5.64
N ILE A 73 -8.05 -21.20 6.38
CA ILE A 73 -8.13 -21.54 7.81
C ILE A 73 -7.99 -23.06 7.98
N GLY A 74 -7.05 -23.47 8.85
CA GLY A 74 -6.74 -24.87 9.11
C GLY A 74 -5.82 -25.53 8.07
N LYS A 75 -5.53 -24.87 6.94
CA LYS A 75 -4.52 -25.34 5.97
C LYS A 75 -3.14 -24.89 6.41
N GLN A 76 -2.14 -25.73 6.16
CA GLN A 76 -0.76 -25.47 6.55
C GLN A 76 0.17 -25.67 5.36
N TYR A 77 1.16 -24.78 5.23
CA TYR A 77 2.30 -24.99 4.34
C TYR A 77 3.36 -25.78 5.13
N ALA A 78 3.67 -27.00 4.68
CA ALA A 78 4.56 -27.93 5.41
C ALA A 78 6.06 -27.69 5.19
N GLY A 79 6.42 -26.74 4.32
CA GLY A 79 7.82 -26.42 4.04
C GLY A 79 8.46 -25.57 5.14
N PRO A 80 9.80 -25.61 5.29
CA PRO A 80 10.50 -24.68 6.17
C PRO A 80 10.15 -23.24 5.81
N THR A 81 9.74 -22.46 6.81
CA THR A 81 9.29 -21.07 6.63
C THR A 81 9.93 -20.18 7.69
N LEU A 82 10.51 -19.06 7.26
CA LEU A 82 11.06 -18.04 8.15
C LEU A 82 10.21 -16.77 8.07
N PHE A 83 9.72 -16.31 9.21
CA PHE A 83 9.06 -15.00 9.34
C PHE A 83 10.01 -14.05 10.07
N ILE A 84 10.24 -12.87 9.48
CA ILE A 84 11.06 -11.81 10.07
C ILE A 84 10.14 -10.62 10.33
N GLY A 85 10.01 -10.24 11.60
CA GLY A 85 9.24 -9.06 12.02
C GLY A 85 10.15 -8.01 12.64
N GLY A 86 9.91 -6.75 12.32
CA GLY A 86 10.59 -5.63 12.98
C GLY A 86 10.02 -5.39 14.37
N ASP A 87 10.89 -5.09 15.34
CA ASP A 87 10.53 -4.85 16.76
C ASP A 87 9.44 -3.78 16.95
N LYS A 88 9.41 -2.77 16.06
CA LYS A 88 8.43 -1.68 16.08
C LYS A 88 7.33 -1.82 15.01
N SER A 89 7.18 -3.00 14.40
CA SER A 89 6.20 -3.21 13.34
C SER A 89 4.80 -3.42 13.92
N ASN A 90 3.84 -2.63 13.43
CA ASN A 90 2.42 -2.81 13.78
C ASN A 90 1.71 -3.84 12.87
N TYR A 91 2.41 -4.42 11.89
CA TYR A 91 1.82 -5.35 10.91
C TYR A 91 1.81 -6.81 11.37
N ILE A 92 2.71 -7.16 12.30
CA ILE A 92 2.78 -8.51 12.87
C ILE A 92 2.43 -8.39 14.34
N PRO A 93 1.26 -8.88 14.78
CA PRO A 93 0.86 -8.76 16.18
C PRO A 93 1.83 -9.52 17.06
N TYR A 94 2.33 -8.87 18.10
CA TYR A 94 3.13 -9.52 19.12
C TYR A 94 2.23 -10.42 19.99
N VAL A 95 2.32 -11.72 19.78
CA VAL A 95 1.62 -12.68 20.65
C VAL A 95 2.53 -12.96 21.85
N LYS A 96 2.28 -12.32 23.00
CA LYS A 96 2.82 -12.79 24.29
C LYS A 96 2.21 -14.17 24.56
N ARG A 97 2.91 -15.24 24.16
CA ARG A 97 2.69 -16.54 24.82
C ARG A 97 3.15 -16.36 26.26
N PHE A 98 2.20 -16.19 27.19
CA PHE A 98 2.45 -16.45 28.59
C PHE A 98 2.87 -17.91 28.70
N ILE A 99 4.16 -18.13 28.93
CA ILE A 99 4.63 -19.40 29.48
C ILE A 99 4.18 -19.37 30.94
N GLN A 100 2.97 -19.86 31.23
CA GLN A 100 2.66 -20.34 32.57
C GLN A 100 3.40 -21.66 32.72
N CYS A 101 4.60 -21.60 33.29
CA CYS A 101 5.17 -22.74 33.98
C CYS A 101 4.41 -22.90 35.30
N SER A 102 3.67 -24.00 35.44
CA SER A 102 3.20 -24.56 36.71
C SER A 102 3.14 -26.06 36.56
#